data_AF-A0A932XMR4-F1
#
_entry.id   AF-A0A932XMR4-F1
#
_cell.length_a   1.000
_cell.length_b   1.000
_cell.length_c   1.000
_cell.angle_alpha   90.00
_cell.angle_beta   90.00
_cell.angle_gamma   90.00
#
_symmetry.space_group_name_H-M   'P 1'
#
loop_
_entity.id
_entity.type
_entity.pdbx_description
1 polymer ?
#
loop_
_entity_poly.entity_id
_entity_poly.type
_entity_poly.pdbx_seq_one_letter_code
_entity_poly.pdbx_strand_id
1 'polypeptide(L)'
;ALERDPAQVLLDVQDDRVSVEQARKRYGVVIDADAARVDLAATRAEREALRRSRGPIDWVFDHGPRGRHNGDSAAEPPRPV
;
A
#
# COMPACT_ATOMS: atom_id res chain seq x y z
N ALA A 1 -2.77 0.99 -1.15
CA ALA A 1 -2.29 -0.33 -1.66
C ALA A 1 -2.13 -1.44 -0.60
N LEU A 2 -2.24 -1.18 0.72
CA LEU A 2 -2.28 -2.25 1.75
C LEU A 2 -3.59 -3.05 1.78
N GLU A 3 -4.54 -2.70 0.91
CA GLU A 3 -5.90 -3.25 0.93
C GLU A 3 -6.04 -4.56 0.17
N ARG A 4 -5.00 -4.96 -0.57
CA ARG A 4 -5.02 -6.26 -1.27
C ARG A 4 -5.10 -7.38 -0.25
N ASP A 5 -5.92 -8.38 -0.56
CA ASP A 5 -6.10 -9.58 0.25
C ASP A 5 -4.74 -10.28 0.46
N PRO A 6 -4.32 -10.55 1.71
CA PRO A 6 -3.10 -11.29 1.99
C PRO A 6 -3.03 -12.66 1.28
N ALA A 7 -4.16 -13.35 1.11
CA ALA A 7 -4.20 -14.64 0.42
C ALA A 7 -3.90 -14.49 -1.09
N GLN A 8 -4.33 -13.40 -1.71
CA GLN A 8 -3.96 -13.09 -3.09
C GLN A 8 -2.47 -12.77 -3.24
N VAL A 9 -1.88 -12.09 -2.25
CA VAL A 9 -0.43 -11.83 -2.23
C VAL A 9 0.35 -13.13 -2.09
N LEU A 10 -0.13 -14.10 -1.31
CA LEU A 10 0.51 -15.42 -1.22
C LEU A 10 0.52 -16.14 -2.57
N LEU A 11 -0.59 -16.11 -3.30
CA LEU A 11 -0.66 -16.67 -4.67
C LEU A 11 0.32 -15.94 -5.60
N ASP A 12 0.37 -14.60 -5.55
CA ASP A 12 1.32 -13.81 -6.33
C ASP A 12 2.79 -14.18 -6.01
N VAL A 13 3.09 -14.63 -4.78
CA VAL A 13 4.42 -15.13 -4.41
C VAL A 13 4.66 -16.56 -4.91
N GLN A 14 3.65 -17.43 -4.85
CA GLN A 14 3.74 -18.80 -5.37
C GLN A 14 3.87 -18.84 -6.90
N ASP A 15 3.29 -17.86 -7.59
CA ASP A 15 3.36 -17.67 -9.04
C ASP A 15 4.63 -16.90 -9.49
N ASP A 16 5.60 -16.67 -8.59
CA ASP A 16 6.84 -15.90 -8.84
C ASP A 16 6.62 -14.45 -9.34
N ARG A 17 5.42 -13.90 -9.20
CA ARG A 17 5.10 -12.50 -9.61
C ARG A 17 5.64 -11.49 -8.62
N VAL A 18 5.71 -11.89 -7.35
CA VAL A 18 6.13 -11.06 -6.23
C VAL A 18 7.12 -11.85 -5.38
N SER A 19 8.23 -11.25 -4.97
CA SER A 19 9.11 -11.89 -4.00
C SER A 19 8.56 -11.78 -2.58
N VAL A 20 8.92 -12.71 -1.69
CA VAL A 20 8.56 -12.66 -0.26
C VAL A 20 8.97 -11.31 0.36
N GLU A 21 10.12 -10.76 -0.04
CA GLU A 21 10.59 -9.46 0.44
C GLU A 21 9.69 -8.30 -0.04
N GLN A 22 9.26 -8.32 -1.31
CA GLN A 22 8.34 -7.31 -1.86
C GLN A 22 6.94 -7.43 -1.24
N ALA A 23 6.46 -8.65 -0.96
CA ALA A 23 5.19 -8.90 -0.27
C ALA A 23 5.16 -8.14 1.08
N ARG A 24 6.24 -8.23 1.84
CA ARG A 24 6.39 -7.51 3.12
C ARG A 24 6.46 -5.99 2.93
N LYS A 25 7.41 -5.50 2.13
CA LYS A 25 7.69 -4.06 2.01
C LYS A 25 6.51 -3.27 1.40
N ARG A 26 5.84 -3.86 0.40
CA ARG A 26 4.85 -3.14 -0.41
C ARG A 26 3.44 -3.33 0.13
N TYR A 27 3.09 -4.56 0.49
CA TYR A 27 1.74 -4.96 0.91
C TYR A 27 1.61 -5.19 2.43
N GLY A 28 2.72 -5.16 3.17
CA GLY A 28 2.73 -5.45 4.61
C GLY A 28 2.37 -6.89 4.92
N VAL A 29 2.52 -7.82 3.97
CA VAL A 29 2.16 -9.23 4.14
C VAL A 29 3.40 -10.02 4.53
N VAL A 30 3.32 -10.71 5.66
CA VAL A 30 4.39 -11.57 6.16
C VAL A 30 4.05 -13.01 5.79
N ILE A 31 4.92 -13.65 5.03
CA ILE A 31 4.77 -15.03 4.58
C ILE A 31 5.82 -15.86 5.30
N ASP A 32 5.35 -16.94 5.94
CA ASP A 32 6.17 -18.00 6.51
C ASP A 32 6.68 -18.85 5.34
N ALA A 33 8.00 -18.77 5.07
CA ALA A 33 8.63 -19.45 3.95
C ALA A 33 8.63 -20.98 4.11
N ASP A 34 8.67 -21.46 5.36
CA ASP A 34 8.72 -22.90 5.66
C ASP A 34 7.32 -23.53 5.53
N ALA A 35 6.29 -22.80 5.95
CA ALA A 35 4.90 -23.26 5.90
C ALA A 35 4.11 -22.75 4.67
N ALA A 36 4.74 -21.99 3.78
CA ALA A 36 4.15 -21.38 2.59
C ALA A 36 2.77 -20.72 2.85
N ARG A 37 2.65 -20.03 3.99
CA ARG A 37 1.39 -19.46 4.48
C ARG A 37 1.56 -18.03 4.94
N VAL A 38 0.48 -17.27 4.91
CA VAL A 38 0.46 -15.92 5.48
C VAL A 38 0.40 -16.00 7.00
N ASP A 39 1.31 -15.30 7.68
CA ASP A 39 1.18 -14.99 9.09
C ASP A 39 0.28 -13.76 9.24
N LEU A 40 -0.98 -13.98 9.60
CA LEU A 40 -1.97 -12.92 9.78
C LEU A 40 -1.65 -11.98 10.94
N ALA A 41 -1.04 -12.49 12.02
CA ALA A 41 -0.68 -11.69 13.18
C ALA A 41 0.48 -10.74 12.84
N ALA A 42 1.54 -11.26 12.22
CA ALA A 42 2.67 -10.46 11.77
C ALA A 42 2.27 -9.49 10.64
N THR A 43 1.41 -9.93 9.71
CA THR A 43 0.85 -9.07 8.65
C THR A 43 0.09 -7.88 9.23
N ARG A 44 -0.71 -8.09 10.29
CA ARG A 44 -1.43 -6.99 10.92
C ARG A 44 -0.46 -5.98 11.55
N ALA A 45 0.53 -6.46 12.29
CA ALA A 45 1.53 -5.60 12.92
C ALA A 45 2.34 -4.80 11.89
N GLU A 46 2.76 -5.45 10.80
CA GLU A 46 3.51 -4.81 9.71
C GLU A 46 2.65 -3.75 8.99
N ARG A 47 1.37 -4.03 8.74
CA ARG A 47 0.43 -3.06 8.15
C ARG A 47 0.20 -1.85 9.05
N GLU A 48 0.07 -2.05 10.35
CA GLU A 48 -0.03 -0.96 11.32
C GLU A 48 1.26 -0.12 11.36
N ALA A 49 2.43 -0.76 11.27
CA ALA A 49 3.72 -0.06 11.16
C ALA A 49 3.83 0.77 9.87
N LEU A 50 3.46 0.21 8.72
CA LEU A 50 3.46 0.90 7.43
C LEU A 50 2.46 2.06 7.37
N ARG A 51 1.31 1.94 8.05
CA ARG A 51 0.35 3.05 8.19
C ARG A 51 0.95 4.19 8.99
N ARG A 52 1.64 3.89 10.09
CA ARG A 52 2.35 4.91 10.89
C ARG A 52 3.50 5.55 10.13
N SER A 53 4.23 4.79 9.33
CA SER A 53 5.41 5.30 8.61
C SER A 53 5.08 6.16 7.40
N ARG A 54 3.92 5.95 6.75
CA ARG A 54 3.54 6.68 5.53
C ARG A 54 3.08 8.11 5.78
N GLY A 55 2.77 8.47 7.03
CA GLY A 55 2.30 9.80 7.39
C GLY A 55 0.95 10.16 6.73
N PRO A 56 0.40 11.34 7.05
CA PRO A 56 -0.71 11.91 6.28
C PRO A 56 -0.20 12.23 4.87
N ILE A 57 -0.99 11.90 3.84
CA ILE A 57 -0.73 12.43 2.49
C ILE A 57 -1.10 13.91 2.55
N ASP A 58 -0.10 14.79 2.58
CA ASP A 58 -0.27 16.25 2.66
C ASP A 58 -0.17 16.93 1.29
N TRP A 59 0.07 16.17 0.22
CA TRP A 59 0.24 16.68 -1.12
C TRP A 59 -1.00 16.41 -1.97
N VAL A 60 -1.58 17.50 -2.49
CA VAL A 60 -2.60 17.45 -3.54
C VAL A 60 -1.90 17.34 -4.89
N PHE A 61 -2.09 16.23 -5.59
CA PHE A 61 -1.62 16.10 -6.98
C PHE A 61 -2.52 16.93 -7.90
N ASP A 62 -2.02 18.06 -8.41
CA ASP A 62 -2.72 18.80 -9.46
C ASP A 62 -2.58 18.05 -10.80
N HIS A 63 -3.65 17.38 -11.22
CA HIS A 63 -3.76 16.72 -12.52
C HIS A 63 -3.79 17.72 -13.71
N GLY A 64 -3.63 19.02 -13.43
CA GLY A 64 -3.67 20.09 -14.41
C GLY A 64 -5.10 20.40 -14.87
N PRO A 65 -5.26 21.41 -15.73
CA PRO A 65 -6.57 21.91 -16.15
C PRO A 65 -7.42 20.91 -16.94
N ARG A 66 -6.86 19.76 -17.35
CA ARG A 66 -7.58 18.71 -18.11
C ARG A 66 -8.12 17.56 -17.24
N GLY A 67 -7.85 17.54 -15.93
CA GLY A 67 -8.24 16.46 -15.01
C GLY A 67 -9.56 16.66 -14.28
N ARG A 68 -10.25 17.80 -14.45
CA ARG A 68 -11.49 18.10 -13.72
C ARG A 68 -12.70 17.61 -14.52
N HIS A 69 -13.12 16.38 -14.27
CA HIS A 69 -14.45 15.90 -14.61
C HIS A 69 -15.36 16.34 -13.46
N ASN A 70 -16.17 17.37 -13.72
CA ASN A 70 -17.15 18.06 -12.88
C ASN A 70 -17.55 17.43 -11.53
N GLY A 71 -17.42 18.23 -10.46
CA GLY A 71 -18.26 18.17 -9.26
C GLY A 71 -17.49 18.30 -7.94
N ASP A 72 -17.41 19.53 -7.42
CA ASP A 72 -16.99 19.94 -6.05
C ASP A 72 -15.49 19.83 -5.69
N SER A 73 -14.72 20.93 -5.68
CA SER A 73 -14.71 22.08 -4.73
C SER A 73 -13.96 21.79 -3.43
N ALA A 74 -12.66 22.08 -3.40
CA ALA A 74 -11.99 22.82 -2.31
C ALA A 74 -10.50 22.98 -2.63
N ALA A 75 -10.01 24.22 -2.60
CA ALA A 75 -8.62 24.58 -2.85
C ALA A 75 -7.73 24.22 -1.65
N GLU A 76 -6.51 23.72 -1.91
CA GLU A 76 -5.48 23.52 -0.89
C GLU A 76 -4.17 24.25 -1.31
N PRO A 77 -3.47 24.93 -0.38
CA PRO A 77 -2.38 25.85 -0.75
C PRO A 77 -1.05 25.13 -1.05
N PRO A 78 -0.14 25.74 -1.83
CA PRO A 78 1.13 25.11 -2.21
C PRO A 78 2.16 25.15 -1.06
N ARG A 79 3.08 24.16 -1.03
CA ARG A 79 4.23 24.14 -0.13
C ARG A 79 5.58 24.11 -0.86
N PRO A 80 6.63 24.69 -0.24
CA PRO A 80 7.78 25.25 -0.93
C PRO A 80 8.90 24.24 -1.24
N VAL A 81 9.80 24.66 -2.13
CA VAL A 81 10.98 23.92 -2.63
C VAL A 81 12.12 23.80 -1.64
#